data_AF-F2NIJ5-F1
#
_entry.id   AF-F2NIJ5-F1
#
_cell.length_a   1.000
_cell.length_b   1.000
_cell.length_c   1.000
_cell.angle_alpha   90.00
_cell.angle_beta   90.00
_cell.angle_gamma   90.00
#
_symmetry.space_group_name_H-M   'P 1'
#
loop_
_entity.id
_entity.type
_entity.pdbx_description
1 polymer ?
#
loop_
_entity_poly.entity_id
_entity_poly.type
_entity_poly.pdbx_seq_one_letter_code
_entity_poly.pdbx_strand_id
1 'polypeptide(L)'
;MGTHMMTRCLDIILSLVGILLLLLMLPWLAIMIKLDTPGPVFYLCNRVGKDGKIFKMFKFRTMHETPVQLGPSVSAHGDPRVTTVGRILRRLKLNEFPQFINVFKGEMTLVGPRPESPDLAEAYPREARKIFSVKPGLVGPNQILGRNEEEWYPPGVDHKRYYIDHILPKKLPLDLQYINDKSFFKDLKYIFLGLMATMTGALRRQHLADNRCQLCMLITDVCLCLCSFFLAHLLRYEGFSLGSNYNQLLKLLPWVVVLRLPVFIYFGFYHTLVRYLTIFDLKKVFTGLVVSSILLATFAFFAGLANNGYARGVFLIDWFCLTTLMIAYRLLLKMLYQGNKAKSEASGNNRKHILIWGAGDAGELCLRYLLNEINPTYDIVGFIDDDLKKRGKKIRGVPVLGDRHHLDILRQLYQVQEVIVAIYAADPYELQRIYATCQNLGLKTRWFRLDAKVVAKPDFFIVNHNNTFTRAVPSFDRLATASKS
;
A
#
# COMPACT_ATOMS: atom_id res chain seq x y z
N MET A 1 -0.12 -20.92 -40.62
CA MET A 1 -0.95 -19.75 -41.03
C MET A 1 -2.14 -19.51 -40.09
N GLY A 2 -3.01 -20.50 -39.86
CA GLY A 2 -4.29 -20.31 -39.14
C GLY A 2 -4.20 -19.81 -37.69
N THR A 3 -3.28 -20.36 -36.88
CA THR A 3 -3.13 -19.97 -35.46
C THR A 3 -2.68 -18.51 -35.26
N HIS A 4 -1.83 -18.00 -36.15
CA HIS A 4 -1.41 -16.59 -36.13
C HIS A 4 -2.53 -15.62 -36.53
N MET A 5 -3.38 -16.01 -37.48
CA MET A 5 -4.57 -15.22 -37.83
C MET A 5 -5.57 -15.18 -36.67
N MET A 6 -5.86 -16.33 -36.04
CA MET A 6 -6.81 -16.41 -34.92
C MET A 6 -6.37 -15.56 -33.73
N THR A 7 -5.09 -15.64 -33.36
CA THR A 7 -4.52 -14.82 -32.27
C THR A 7 -4.57 -13.32 -32.62
N ARG A 8 -4.31 -12.93 -33.86
CA ARG A 8 -4.41 -11.53 -34.28
C ARG A 8 -5.86 -11.01 -34.26
N CYS A 9 -6.84 -11.81 -34.70
CA CYS A 9 -8.24 -11.44 -34.61
C CYS A 9 -8.66 -11.22 -33.15
N LEU A 10 -8.25 -12.13 -32.26
CA LEU A 10 -8.51 -12.01 -30.82
C LEU A 10 -7.88 -10.74 -30.23
N ASP A 11 -6.62 -10.44 -30.59
CA ASP A 11 -5.92 -9.22 -30.19
C ASP A 11 -6.71 -7.96 -30.58
N ILE A 12 -7.22 -7.90 -31.82
CA ILE A 12 -7.98 -6.74 -32.31
C ILE A 12 -9.31 -6.61 -31.56
N ILE A 13 -10.07 -7.69 -31.43
CA ILE A 13 -11.39 -7.67 -30.78
C ILE A 13 -11.26 -7.23 -29.31
N LEU A 14 -10.38 -7.86 -28.54
CA LEU A 14 -10.23 -7.54 -27.12
C LEU A 14 -9.54 -6.19 -26.88
N SER A 15 -8.63 -5.75 -27.77
CA SER A 15 -8.07 -4.41 -27.68
C SER A 15 -9.09 -3.32 -28.00
N LEU A 16 -10.05 -3.56 -28.92
CA LEU A 16 -11.16 -2.64 -29.16
C LEU A 16 -12.06 -2.50 -27.93
N VAL A 17 -12.41 -3.61 -27.28
CA VAL A 17 -13.16 -3.59 -26.00
C VAL A 17 -12.37 -2.83 -24.93
N GLY A 18 -11.06 -3.10 -24.82
CA GLY A 18 -10.17 -2.39 -23.90
C GLY A 18 -10.10 -0.88 -24.19
N ILE A 19 -10.05 -0.46 -25.45
CA ILE A 19 -10.05 0.95 -25.84
C ILE A 19 -11.39 1.61 -25.53
N LEU A 20 -12.52 0.93 -25.74
CA LEU A 20 -13.84 1.47 -25.38
C LEU A 20 -13.95 1.73 -23.88
N LEU A 21 -13.49 0.78 -23.05
CA LEU A 21 -13.41 0.94 -21.60
C LEU A 21 -12.44 2.07 -21.21
N LEU A 22 -11.31 2.19 -21.92
CA LEU A 22 -10.35 3.25 -21.70
C LEU A 22 -10.99 4.60 -21.94
N LEU A 23 -11.73 4.77 -23.05
CA LEU A 23 -12.42 6.01 -23.39
C LEU A 23 -13.44 6.41 -22.32
N LEU A 24 -14.18 5.45 -21.76
CA LEU A 24 -15.12 5.71 -20.67
C LEU A 24 -14.43 6.19 -19.38
N MET A 25 -13.27 5.59 -19.05
CA MET A 25 -12.54 5.92 -17.82
C MET A 25 -11.59 7.13 -17.98
N LEU A 26 -11.18 7.45 -19.20
CA LEU A 26 -10.11 8.40 -19.50
C LEU A 26 -10.38 9.82 -18.94
N PRO A 27 -11.58 10.42 -19.06
CA PRO A 27 -11.83 11.76 -18.52
C PRO A 27 -11.57 11.83 -17.01
N TRP A 28 -12.06 10.84 -16.26
CA TRP A 28 -11.89 10.75 -14.81
C TRP A 28 -10.43 10.55 -14.42
N LEU A 29 -9.73 9.61 -15.07
CA LEU A 29 -8.33 9.34 -14.80
C LEU A 29 -7.43 10.52 -15.19
N ALA A 30 -7.73 11.18 -16.31
CA ALA A 30 -7.02 12.36 -16.78
C ALA A 30 -7.13 13.52 -15.79
N ILE A 31 -8.33 13.79 -15.28
CA ILE A 31 -8.56 14.81 -14.23
C ILE A 31 -7.75 14.46 -12.98
N MET A 32 -7.85 13.22 -12.48
CA MET A 32 -7.08 12.81 -11.30
C MET A 32 -5.56 12.98 -11.48
N ILE A 33 -5.01 12.59 -12.64
CA ILE A 33 -3.58 12.70 -12.94
C ILE A 33 -3.13 14.17 -13.06
N LYS A 34 -3.96 15.03 -13.66
CA LYS A 34 -3.68 16.47 -13.85
C LYS A 34 -3.79 17.27 -12.56
N LEU A 35 -4.70 16.89 -11.66
CA LEU A 35 -4.86 17.53 -10.36
C LEU A 35 -3.77 17.11 -9.37
N ASP A 36 -3.22 15.90 -9.48
CA ASP A 36 -2.12 15.45 -8.63
C ASP A 36 -0.80 16.18 -8.95
N THR A 37 -0.48 16.32 -10.24
CA THR A 37 0.76 16.99 -10.68
C THR A 37 0.60 17.68 -12.04
N PRO A 38 1.31 18.80 -12.33
CA PRO A 38 1.31 19.42 -13.66
C PRO A 38 2.03 18.53 -14.69
N GLY A 39 1.58 18.52 -15.95
CA GLY A 39 2.19 17.77 -17.08
C GLY A 39 1.22 16.84 -17.84
N PRO A 40 1.68 15.93 -18.74
CA PRO A 40 0.81 15.15 -19.62
C PRO A 40 0.13 13.97 -18.91
N VAL A 41 -1.03 13.55 -19.42
CA VAL A 41 -1.78 12.41 -18.88
C VAL A 41 -1.09 11.08 -19.23
N PHE A 42 -0.58 10.98 -20.44
CA PHE A 42 0.11 9.80 -20.94
C PHE A 42 1.61 9.95 -20.82
N TYR A 43 2.26 8.85 -20.42
CA TYR A 43 3.70 8.68 -20.45
C TYR A 43 4.06 7.69 -21.56
N LEU A 44 4.92 8.11 -22.49
CA LEU A 44 5.35 7.31 -23.63
C LEU A 44 6.78 6.83 -23.40
N CYS A 45 6.94 5.53 -23.15
CA CYS A 45 8.25 4.94 -22.90
C CYS A 45 8.75 4.10 -24.07
N ASN A 46 10.04 4.25 -24.41
CA ASN A 46 10.68 3.44 -25.44
C ASN A 46 10.79 1.99 -24.96
N ARG A 47 10.39 1.05 -25.81
CA ARG A 47 10.50 -0.39 -25.56
C ARG A 47 10.93 -1.13 -26.81
N VAL A 48 11.59 -2.27 -26.61
CA VAL A 48 12.02 -3.17 -27.67
C VAL A 48 10.86 -4.09 -28.04
N GLY A 49 10.47 -4.04 -29.30
CA GLY A 49 9.43 -4.88 -29.90
C GLY A 49 10.03 -6.02 -30.72
N LYS A 50 9.21 -6.56 -31.62
CA LYS A 50 9.61 -7.64 -32.52
C LYS A 50 10.79 -7.21 -33.40
N ASP A 51 11.74 -8.11 -33.58
CA ASP A 51 12.93 -7.95 -34.42
C ASP A 51 13.81 -6.77 -33.96
N GLY A 52 13.75 -6.44 -32.66
CA GLY A 52 14.52 -5.34 -32.06
C GLY A 52 13.98 -3.94 -32.35
N LYS A 53 12.85 -3.80 -33.05
CA LYS A 53 12.26 -2.50 -33.40
C LYS A 53 11.79 -1.75 -32.15
N ILE A 54 12.23 -0.51 -31.98
CA ILE A 54 11.80 0.33 -30.86
C ILE A 54 10.42 0.92 -31.15
N PHE A 55 9.51 0.86 -30.17
CA PHE A 55 8.20 1.50 -30.23
C PHE A 55 7.88 2.28 -28.94
N LYS A 56 6.88 3.16 -29.02
CA LYS A 56 6.41 3.96 -27.87
C LYS A 56 5.26 3.24 -27.16
N MET A 57 5.54 2.68 -26.00
CA MET A 57 4.53 2.02 -25.17
C MET A 57 3.74 3.06 -24.36
N PHE A 58 2.41 3.05 -24.51
CA PHE A 58 1.50 3.96 -23.82
C PHE A 58 1.26 3.52 -22.39
N LYS A 59 1.42 4.44 -21.43
CA LYS A 59 1.04 4.25 -20.02
C LYS A 59 0.39 5.52 -19.49
N PHE A 60 -0.42 5.41 -18.44
CA PHE A 60 -0.74 6.61 -17.67
C PHE A 60 0.49 7.09 -16.91
N ARG A 61 0.62 8.41 -16.80
CA ARG A 61 1.66 9.01 -15.98
C ARG A 61 1.39 8.67 -14.52
N THR A 62 2.39 8.10 -13.87
CA THR A 62 2.34 7.70 -12.45
C THR A 62 3.48 8.30 -11.64
N MET A 63 4.42 8.97 -12.30
CA MET A 63 5.58 9.61 -11.68
C MET A 63 5.56 11.11 -11.94
N HIS A 64 6.23 11.87 -11.07
CA HIS A 64 6.46 13.29 -11.24
C HIS A 64 7.23 13.53 -12.54
N GLU A 65 6.76 14.48 -13.35
CA GLU A 65 7.51 14.92 -14.51
C GLU A 65 8.70 15.74 -14.02
N THR A 66 9.90 15.32 -14.42
CA THR A 66 11.15 15.99 -14.06
C THR A 66 11.90 16.28 -15.35
N PRO A 67 12.52 17.46 -15.48
CA PRO A 67 13.26 17.84 -16.70
C PRO A 67 14.49 16.96 -16.94
N VAL A 68 14.92 16.21 -15.92
CA VAL A 68 16.05 15.27 -15.98
C VAL A 68 15.53 13.88 -15.63
N GLN A 69 15.97 12.86 -16.38
CA GLN A 69 15.62 11.47 -16.11
C GLN A 69 16.28 11.01 -14.80
N LEU A 70 15.60 11.22 -13.68
CA LEU A 70 16.07 10.85 -12.36
C LEU A 70 15.84 9.35 -12.15
N GLY A 71 16.92 8.56 -12.06
CA GLY A 71 16.90 7.19 -11.54
C GLY A 71 16.74 6.06 -12.58
N PRO A 72 16.89 4.80 -12.13
CA PRO A 72 16.94 3.63 -13.02
C PRO A 72 15.62 3.36 -13.76
N SER A 73 15.72 2.64 -14.89
CA SER A 73 14.59 2.16 -15.71
C SER A 73 13.62 1.22 -14.96
N VAL A 74 14.08 0.71 -13.81
CA VAL A 74 13.36 -0.18 -12.90
C VAL A 74 12.87 0.62 -11.69
N SER A 75 11.63 0.41 -11.27
CA SER A 75 11.05 1.04 -10.08
C SER A 75 10.91 0.02 -8.95
N ALA A 76 11.44 0.32 -7.77
CA ALA A 76 11.21 -0.47 -6.56
C ALA A 76 10.01 0.05 -5.76
N HIS A 77 9.55 -0.77 -4.81
CA HIS A 77 8.52 -0.40 -3.87
C HIS A 77 8.92 0.84 -3.06
N GLY A 78 8.04 1.84 -3.01
CA GLY A 78 8.27 3.08 -2.26
C GLY A 78 9.09 4.15 -2.99
N ASP A 79 9.28 4.03 -4.31
CA ASP A 79 9.98 5.02 -5.12
C ASP A 79 9.36 6.43 -4.95
N PRO A 80 10.15 7.44 -4.49
CA PRO A 80 9.66 8.79 -4.20
C PRO A 80 9.21 9.54 -5.45
N ARG A 81 9.61 9.08 -6.65
CA ARG A 81 9.15 9.65 -7.92
C ARG A 81 7.67 9.37 -8.19
N VAL A 82 7.06 8.39 -7.50
CA VAL A 82 5.69 7.95 -7.76
C VAL A 82 4.68 8.86 -7.03
N THR A 83 3.82 9.48 -7.82
CA THR A 83 2.73 10.37 -7.37
C THR A 83 1.67 9.62 -6.56
N THR A 84 0.79 10.33 -5.85
CA THR A 84 -0.22 9.71 -4.98
C THR A 84 -1.28 8.96 -5.80
N VAL A 85 -1.82 9.60 -6.84
CA VAL A 85 -2.70 8.96 -7.82
C VAL A 85 -1.94 7.89 -8.59
N GLY A 86 -0.68 8.14 -8.94
CA GLY A 86 0.18 7.16 -9.61
C GLY A 86 0.34 5.85 -8.83
N ARG A 87 0.43 5.93 -7.50
CA ARG A 87 0.49 4.75 -6.62
C ARG A 87 -0.79 3.91 -6.70
N ILE A 88 -1.96 4.55 -6.76
CA ILE A 88 -3.25 3.88 -6.94
C ILE A 88 -3.32 3.23 -8.32
N LEU A 89 -2.96 3.96 -9.38
CA LEU A 89 -2.98 3.45 -10.75
C LEU A 89 -2.06 2.24 -10.95
N ARG A 90 -0.87 2.25 -10.35
CA ARG A 90 0.07 1.10 -10.37
C ARG A 90 -0.47 -0.09 -9.60
N ARG A 91 -1.03 0.15 -8.41
CA ARG A 91 -1.61 -0.90 -7.56
C ARG A 91 -2.76 -1.62 -8.26
N LEU A 92 -3.65 -0.86 -8.90
CA LEU A 92 -4.77 -1.41 -9.67
C LEU A 92 -4.37 -1.89 -11.08
N LYS A 93 -3.09 -1.73 -11.47
CA LYS A 93 -2.57 -1.94 -12.84
C LYS A 93 -3.33 -1.14 -13.93
N LEU A 94 -4.12 -0.15 -13.53
CA LEU A 94 -4.80 0.78 -14.45
C LEU A 94 -3.79 1.62 -15.23
N ASN A 95 -2.59 1.83 -14.71
CA ASN A 95 -1.53 2.56 -15.41
C ASN A 95 -1.11 1.92 -16.75
N GLU A 96 -1.33 0.62 -16.91
CA GLU A 96 -0.98 -0.16 -18.11
C GLU A 96 -2.14 -0.24 -19.12
N PHE A 97 -3.34 0.22 -18.77
CA PHE A 97 -4.53 0.17 -19.62
C PHE A 97 -4.38 0.86 -20.99
N PRO A 98 -3.65 1.99 -21.13
CA PRO A 98 -3.41 2.59 -22.45
C PRO A 98 -2.67 1.70 -23.46
N GLN A 99 -2.02 0.62 -23.01
CA GLN A 99 -1.31 -0.32 -23.90
C GLN A 99 -2.26 -1.08 -24.85
N PHE A 100 -3.57 -1.11 -24.60
CA PHE A 100 -4.52 -1.64 -25.58
C PHE A 100 -4.44 -0.92 -26.93
N ILE A 101 -4.04 0.36 -26.95
CA ILE A 101 -3.75 1.10 -28.18
C ILE A 101 -2.57 0.48 -28.95
N ASN A 102 -1.50 0.08 -28.25
CA ASN A 102 -0.34 -0.59 -28.86
C ASN A 102 -0.70 -1.97 -29.42
N VAL A 103 -1.56 -2.72 -28.72
CA VAL A 103 -2.07 -4.01 -29.20
C VAL A 103 -2.91 -3.82 -30.47
N PHE A 104 -3.79 -2.83 -30.48
CA PHE A 104 -4.61 -2.51 -31.65
C PHE A 104 -3.73 -2.14 -32.86
N LYS A 105 -2.74 -1.24 -32.67
CA LYS A 105 -1.74 -0.86 -33.69
C LYS A 105 -0.87 -2.02 -34.18
N GLY A 106 -0.83 -3.12 -33.43
CA GLY A 106 -0.06 -4.32 -33.78
C GLY A 106 1.42 -4.23 -33.40
N GLU A 107 1.82 -3.25 -32.59
CA GLU A 107 3.15 -3.16 -31.98
C GLU A 107 3.32 -4.19 -30.85
N MET A 108 2.21 -4.49 -30.16
CA MET A 108 2.10 -5.50 -29.11
C MET A 108 1.05 -6.56 -29.46
N THR A 109 1.02 -7.65 -28.70
CA THR A 109 -0.03 -8.68 -28.67
C THR A 109 -0.63 -8.76 -27.26
N LEU A 110 -1.77 -9.42 -27.06
CA LEU A 110 -2.31 -9.61 -25.72
C LEU A 110 -1.45 -10.54 -24.89
N VAL A 111 -0.93 -11.62 -25.49
CA VAL A 111 -0.15 -12.64 -24.79
C VAL A 111 1.24 -12.78 -25.39
N GLY A 112 2.25 -12.54 -24.56
CA GLY A 112 3.64 -12.59 -24.98
C GLY A 112 4.63 -12.12 -23.91
N PRO A 113 5.93 -12.19 -24.22
CA PRO A 113 6.99 -11.72 -23.33
C PRO A 113 6.85 -10.24 -23.01
N ARG A 114 7.32 -9.80 -21.84
CA ARG A 114 7.20 -8.39 -21.43
C ARG A 114 8.05 -7.49 -22.34
N PRO A 115 7.52 -6.34 -22.81
CA PRO A 115 8.33 -5.37 -23.54
C PRO A 115 9.38 -4.76 -22.61
N GLU A 116 10.65 -4.95 -22.96
CA GLU A 116 11.79 -4.47 -22.18
C GLU A 116 12.31 -3.11 -22.64
N SER A 117 12.94 -2.39 -21.72
CA SER A 117 13.60 -1.12 -22.07
C SER A 117 14.87 -1.39 -22.90
N PRO A 118 15.24 -0.51 -23.84
CA PRO A 118 16.42 -0.70 -24.69
C PRO A 118 17.69 -0.98 -23.89
N ASP A 119 17.89 -0.24 -22.81
CA ASP A 119 19.06 -0.32 -21.93
C ASP A 119 19.15 -1.61 -21.10
N LEU A 120 18.03 -2.35 -20.95
CA LEU A 120 18.00 -3.67 -20.33
C LEU A 120 18.10 -4.77 -21.39
N ALA A 121 17.45 -4.58 -22.54
CA ALA A 121 17.50 -5.52 -23.65
C ALA A 121 18.92 -5.75 -24.18
N GLU A 122 19.78 -4.73 -24.14
CA GLU A 122 21.20 -4.86 -24.48
C GLU A 122 21.96 -5.83 -23.57
N ALA A 123 21.57 -5.94 -22.30
CA ALA A 123 22.20 -6.82 -21.32
C ALA A 123 21.74 -8.30 -21.43
N TYR A 124 20.83 -8.62 -22.36
CA TYR A 124 20.32 -9.98 -22.50
C TYR A 124 21.39 -10.93 -23.05
N PRO A 125 21.54 -12.14 -22.47
CA PRO A 125 22.43 -13.16 -23.02
C PRO A 125 21.98 -13.56 -24.43
N ARG A 126 22.94 -13.98 -25.28
CA ARG A 126 22.69 -14.28 -26.71
C ARG A 126 21.57 -15.32 -26.89
N GLU A 127 21.53 -16.33 -26.03
CA GLU A 127 20.52 -17.40 -26.03
C GLU A 127 19.10 -16.87 -25.78
N ALA A 128 18.96 -15.83 -24.96
CA ALA A 128 17.69 -15.20 -24.63
C ALA A 128 17.19 -14.22 -25.70
N ARG A 129 18.01 -13.85 -26.69
CA ARG A 129 17.61 -12.89 -27.74
C ARG A 129 16.47 -13.40 -28.62
N LYS A 130 16.21 -14.71 -28.63
CA LYS A 130 15.03 -15.30 -29.28
C LYS A 130 13.73 -14.67 -28.78
N ILE A 131 13.69 -14.12 -27.56
CA ILE A 131 12.52 -13.40 -27.02
C ILE A 131 12.12 -12.21 -27.90
N PHE A 132 13.09 -11.52 -28.52
CA PHE A 132 12.81 -10.38 -29.40
C PHE A 132 12.33 -10.80 -30.79
N SER A 133 12.28 -12.10 -31.13
CA SER A 133 11.75 -12.58 -32.42
C SER A 133 10.22 -12.60 -32.48
N VAL A 134 9.55 -12.43 -31.34
CA VAL A 134 8.08 -12.38 -31.23
C VAL A 134 7.60 -11.00 -30.77
N LYS A 135 6.33 -10.69 -31.02
CA LYS A 135 5.73 -9.45 -30.51
C LYS A 135 5.63 -9.53 -28.98
N PRO A 136 5.96 -8.45 -28.25
CA PRO A 136 5.78 -8.41 -26.81
C PRO A 136 4.30 -8.38 -26.43
N GLY A 137 3.99 -8.94 -25.25
CA GLY A 137 2.66 -9.12 -24.72
C GLY A 137 2.26 -8.14 -23.63
N LEU A 138 0.99 -7.77 -23.60
CA LEU A 138 0.36 -7.09 -22.46
C LEU A 138 0.36 -7.99 -21.22
N VAL A 139 0.00 -9.26 -21.40
CA VAL A 139 -0.01 -10.32 -20.39
C VAL A 139 0.99 -11.39 -20.80
N GLY A 140 1.62 -12.04 -19.82
CA GLY A 140 2.54 -13.14 -20.06
C GLY A 140 2.85 -13.90 -18.77
N PRO A 141 3.56 -15.04 -18.88
CA PRO A 141 3.91 -15.86 -17.71
C PRO A 141 4.62 -15.04 -16.63
N ASN A 142 5.59 -14.22 -17.05
CA ASN A 142 6.36 -13.37 -16.16
C ASN A 142 5.56 -12.21 -15.59
N GLN A 143 4.60 -11.66 -16.32
CA GLN A 143 3.73 -10.58 -15.85
C GLN A 143 2.75 -11.08 -14.78
N ILE A 144 2.34 -12.35 -14.85
CA ILE A 144 1.46 -12.98 -13.86
C ILE A 144 2.25 -13.34 -12.59
N LEU A 145 3.38 -14.04 -12.75
CA LEU A 145 4.21 -14.47 -11.61
C LEU A 145 4.94 -13.29 -10.94
N GLY A 146 5.42 -12.34 -11.75
CA GLY A 146 6.10 -11.12 -11.33
C GLY A 146 5.19 -9.90 -11.17
N ARG A 147 3.89 -10.09 -10.89
CA ARG A 147 2.94 -8.97 -10.73
C ARG A 147 3.43 -7.90 -9.74
N ASN A 148 4.01 -8.37 -8.64
CA ASN A 148 4.56 -7.58 -7.53
C ASN A 148 6.10 -7.56 -7.55
N GLU A 149 6.72 -7.63 -8.73
CA GLU A 149 8.18 -7.59 -8.85
C GLU A 149 8.81 -6.38 -8.14
N GLU A 150 8.11 -5.24 -8.07
CA GLU A 150 8.56 -4.06 -7.33
C GLU A 150 8.86 -4.36 -5.84
N GLU A 151 8.26 -5.40 -5.26
CA GLU A 151 8.47 -5.86 -3.87
C GLU A 151 9.68 -6.80 -3.72
N TRP A 152 10.26 -7.29 -4.82
CA TRP A 152 11.36 -8.26 -4.79
C TRP A 152 12.73 -7.61 -4.60
N TYR A 153 12.83 -6.27 -4.71
CA TYR A 153 14.08 -5.54 -4.61
C TYR A 153 14.46 -5.32 -3.14
N PRO A 154 15.63 -5.81 -2.67
CA PRO A 154 16.14 -5.47 -1.36
C PRO A 154 16.45 -3.97 -1.26
N PRO A 155 16.33 -3.35 -0.07
CA PRO A 155 16.66 -1.93 0.10
C PRO A 155 18.15 -1.66 -0.12
N GLY A 156 18.49 -0.55 -0.80
CA GLY A 156 19.86 -0.06 -0.97
C GLY A 156 20.70 -0.78 -2.05
N VAL A 157 20.08 -1.60 -2.90
CA VAL A 157 20.75 -2.25 -4.03
C VAL A 157 20.66 -1.39 -5.30
N ASP A 158 21.61 -1.57 -6.22
CA ASP A 158 21.43 -1.10 -7.59
C ASP A 158 20.35 -1.95 -8.27
N HIS A 159 19.17 -1.37 -8.46
CA HIS A 159 18.01 -2.01 -9.06
C HIS A 159 18.30 -2.59 -10.45
N LYS A 160 19.11 -1.91 -11.27
CA LYS A 160 19.42 -2.37 -12.62
C LYS A 160 20.31 -3.61 -12.56
N ARG A 161 21.35 -3.57 -11.73
CA ARG A 161 22.25 -4.71 -11.54
C ARG A 161 21.54 -5.90 -10.89
N TYR A 162 20.75 -5.66 -9.84
CA TYR A 162 19.98 -6.69 -9.17
C TYR A 162 18.97 -7.36 -10.12
N TYR A 163 18.32 -6.59 -10.99
CA TYR A 163 17.44 -7.12 -12.01
C TYR A 163 18.17 -8.11 -12.91
N ILE A 164 19.31 -7.70 -13.48
CA ILE A 164 20.09 -8.51 -14.42
C ILE A 164 20.62 -9.78 -13.74
N ASP A 165 21.10 -9.68 -12.51
CA ASP A 165 21.78 -10.78 -11.83
C ASP A 165 20.80 -11.79 -11.16
N HIS A 166 19.64 -11.33 -10.67
CA HIS A 166 18.77 -12.15 -9.81
C HIS A 166 17.35 -12.36 -10.32
N ILE A 167 16.79 -11.41 -11.07
CA ILE A 167 15.39 -11.46 -11.54
C ILE A 167 15.33 -11.99 -12.96
N LEU A 168 16.14 -11.44 -13.85
CA LEU A 168 16.19 -11.80 -15.26
C LEU A 168 16.46 -13.30 -15.48
N PRO A 169 17.42 -13.97 -14.81
CA PRO A 169 17.69 -15.39 -15.02
C PRO A 169 16.51 -16.30 -14.63
N LYS A 170 15.66 -15.86 -13.71
CA LYS A 170 14.43 -16.59 -13.30
C LYS A 170 13.28 -16.38 -14.30
N LYS A 171 13.25 -15.22 -14.94
CA LYS A 171 12.22 -14.85 -15.92
C LYS A 171 12.45 -15.46 -17.29
N LEU A 172 13.70 -15.47 -17.76
CA LEU A 172 14.05 -15.89 -19.12
C LEU A 172 13.52 -17.30 -19.49
N PRO A 173 13.66 -18.33 -18.64
CA PRO A 173 13.18 -19.68 -18.97
C PRO A 173 11.68 -19.74 -19.20
N LEU A 174 10.90 -18.97 -18.44
CA LEU A 174 9.43 -18.95 -18.54
C LEU A 174 8.95 -18.33 -19.85
N ASP A 175 9.56 -17.21 -20.26
CA ASP A 175 9.24 -16.57 -21.54
C ASP A 175 9.70 -17.43 -22.72
N LEU A 176 10.89 -18.05 -22.63
CA LEU A 176 11.39 -18.98 -23.66
C LEU A 176 10.51 -20.22 -23.79
N GLN A 177 10.06 -20.80 -22.67
CA GLN A 177 9.13 -21.93 -22.67
C GLN A 177 7.81 -21.57 -23.35
N TYR A 178 7.26 -20.40 -23.04
CA TYR A 178 6.04 -19.90 -23.68
C TYR A 178 6.23 -19.72 -25.20
N ILE A 179 7.37 -19.17 -25.64
CA ILE A 179 7.67 -18.98 -27.06
C ILE A 179 7.80 -20.33 -27.79
N ASN A 180 8.48 -21.31 -27.18
CA ASN A 180 8.74 -22.61 -27.80
C ASN A 180 7.46 -23.46 -27.92
N ASP A 181 6.51 -23.30 -26.99
CA ASP A 181 5.29 -24.10 -26.92
C ASP A 181 4.04 -23.19 -26.95
N LYS A 182 4.02 -22.29 -27.94
CA LYS A 182 2.94 -21.33 -28.16
C LYS A 182 1.72 -22.00 -28.78
N SER A 183 0.56 -21.82 -28.15
CA SER A 183 -0.72 -22.35 -28.64
C SER A 183 -1.86 -21.38 -28.32
N PHE A 184 -2.88 -21.36 -29.17
CA PHE A 184 -4.07 -20.52 -29.01
C PHE A 184 -4.77 -20.76 -27.65
N PHE A 185 -4.92 -22.02 -27.24
CA PHE A 185 -5.55 -22.36 -25.95
C PHE A 185 -4.72 -21.89 -24.76
N LYS A 186 -3.39 -21.88 -24.88
CA LYS A 186 -2.51 -21.33 -23.85
C LYS A 186 -2.63 -19.82 -23.77
N ASP A 187 -2.75 -19.13 -24.90
CA ASP A 187 -2.98 -17.68 -24.92
C ASP A 187 -4.29 -17.35 -24.17
N LEU A 188 -5.37 -18.07 -24.44
CA LEU A 188 -6.63 -17.90 -23.70
C LEU A 188 -6.47 -18.16 -22.20
N LYS A 189 -5.73 -19.22 -21.83
CA LYS A 189 -5.40 -19.53 -20.43
C LYS A 189 -4.62 -18.38 -19.77
N TYR A 190 -3.62 -17.80 -20.43
CA TYR A 190 -2.85 -16.70 -19.88
C TYR A 190 -3.66 -15.40 -19.79
N ILE A 191 -4.56 -15.13 -20.74
CA ILE A 191 -5.51 -14.00 -20.62
C ILE A 191 -6.38 -14.18 -19.37
N PHE A 192 -6.96 -15.36 -19.19
CA PHE A 192 -7.79 -15.66 -18.02
C PHE A 192 -6.99 -15.58 -16.71
N LEU A 193 -5.79 -16.16 -16.67
CA LEU A 193 -4.91 -16.09 -15.51
C LEU A 193 -4.45 -14.66 -15.22
N GLY A 194 -4.18 -13.84 -16.23
CA GLY A 194 -3.83 -12.43 -16.07
C GLY A 194 -4.99 -11.59 -15.52
N LEU A 195 -6.20 -11.86 -16.01
CA LEU A 195 -7.44 -11.25 -15.50
C LEU A 195 -7.66 -11.64 -14.02
N MET A 196 -7.60 -12.94 -13.73
CA MET A 196 -7.76 -13.46 -12.37
C MET A 196 -6.67 -12.96 -11.42
N ALA A 197 -5.40 -12.92 -11.84
CA ALA A 197 -4.31 -12.35 -11.06
C ALA A 197 -4.51 -10.85 -10.81
N THR A 198 -5.17 -10.15 -11.74
CA THR A 198 -5.52 -8.73 -11.58
C THR A 198 -6.65 -8.51 -10.60
N MET A 199 -7.68 -9.34 -10.63
CA MET A 199 -8.78 -9.29 -9.68
C MET A 199 -8.38 -9.78 -8.28
N THR A 200 -7.74 -10.94 -8.18
CA THR A 200 -7.33 -11.55 -6.90
C THR A 200 -6.16 -10.83 -6.24
N GLY A 201 -5.21 -10.30 -7.02
CA GLY A 201 -4.13 -9.46 -6.53
C GLY A 201 -4.62 -8.14 -5.94
N ALA A 202 -5.75 -7.61 -6.43
CA ALA A 202 -6.43 -6.47 -5.83
C ALA A 202 -7.18 -6.82 -4.52
N LEU A 203 -7.44 -8.11 -4.26
CA LEU A 203 -8.36 -8.61 -3.21
C LEU A 203 -7.69 -9.57 -2.18
N ARG A 204 -6.35 -9.64 -2.09
CA ARG A 204 -5.65 -10.63 -1.24
C ARG A 204 -5.92 -10.43 0.26
N ARG A 205 -6.26 -11.52 0.98
CA ARG A 205 -6.65 -11.57 2.42
C ARG A 205 -5.69 -10.90 3.43
N GLN A 206 -4.38 -10.84 3.16
CA GLN A 206 -3.43 -10.12 4.01
C GLN A 206 -3.62 -8.59 3.94
N HIS A 207 -3.99 -8.05 2.78
CA HIS A 207 -4.30 -6.61 2.62
C HIS A 207 -5.61 -6.21 3.30
N LEU A 208 -6.59 -7.12 3.31
CA LEU A 208 -7.81 -6.93 4.11
C LEU A 208 -7.47 -6.86 5.60
N ALA A 209 -6.43 -7.56 6.07
CA ALA A 209 -6.01 -7.58 7.47
C ALA A 209 -5.30 -6.28 7.91
N ASP A 210 -4.39 -5.76 7.10
CA ASP A 210 -3.63 -4.54 7.44
C ASP A 210 -4.48 -3.26 7.35
N ASN A 211 -5.53 -3.27 6.51
CA ASN A 211 -6.42 -2.13 6.31
C ASN A 211 -7.87 -2.39 6.79
N ARG A 212 -8.11 -3.36 7.69
CA ARG A 212 -9.48 -3.72 8.18
C ARG A 212 -10.29 -2.50 8.57
N CYS A 213 -9.66 -1.58 9.29
CA CYS A 213 -10.32 -0.36 9.77
C CYS A 213 -10.70 0.58 8.61
N GLN A 214 -9.80 0.78 7.64
CA GLN A 214 -10.08 1.62 6.47
C GLN A 214 -11.16 1.03 5.56
N LEU A 215 -11.13 -0.29 5.35
CA LEU A 215 -12.16 -0.96 4.56
C LEU A 215 -13.49 -0.99 5.28
N CYS A 216 -13.51 -1.23 6.59
CA CYS A 216 -14.73 -1.14 7.39
C CYS A 216 -15.32 0.27 7.30
N MET A 217 -14.50 1.32 7.43
CA MET A 217 -14.94 2.70 7.22
C MET A 217 -15.50 2.94 5.82
N LEU A 218 -14.83 2.44 4.76
CA LEU A 218 -15.34 2.56 3.39
C LEU A 218 -16.70 1.89 3.23
N ILE A 219 -16.84 0.65 3.72
CA ILE A 219 -18.11 -0.09 3.65
C ILE A 219 -19.20 0.63 4.45
N THR A 220 -18.89 1.09 5.67
CA THR A 220 -19.84 1.85 6.47
C THR A 220 -20.25 3.15 5.80
N ASP A 221 -19.30 3.90 5.22
CA ASP A 221 -19.59 5.14 4.48
C ASP A 221 -20.48 4.88 3.26
N VAL A 222 -20.27 3.78 2.52
CA VAL A 222 -21.14 3.36 1.40
C VAL A 222 -22.54 3.03 1.91
N CYS A 223 -22.65 2.24 2.99
CA CYS A 223 -23.93 1.93 3.60
C CYS A 223 -24.66 3.20 4.08
N LEU A 224 -23.95 4.12 4.73
CA LEU A 224 -24.50 5.41 5.17
C LEU A 224 -24.98 6.27 3.99
N CYS A 225 -24.25 6.29 2.87
CA CYS A 225 -24.68 6.99 1.67
C CYS A 225 -26.00 6.44 1.12
N LEU A 226 -26.12 5.11 1.05
CA LEU A 226 -27.33 4.44 0.56
C LEU A 226 -28.50 4.63 1.54
N CYS A 227 -28.26 4.42 2.84
CA CYS A 227 -29.27 4.59 3.88
C CYS A 227 -29.76 6.04 3.97
N SER A 228 -28.86 7.02 3.91
CA SER A 228 -29.22 8.44 3.91
C SER A 228 -30.08 8.80 2.71
N PHE A 229 -29.70 8.36 1.51
CA PHE A 229 -30.45 8.69 0.29
C PHE A 229 -31.83 8.01 0.29
N PHE A 230 -31.90 6.78 0.78
CA PHE A 230 -33.15 6.05 0.99
C PHE A 230 -34.04 6.75 2.02
N LEU A 231 -33.49 7.16 3.15
CA LEU A 231 -34.21 7.88 4.20
C LEU A 231 -34.72 9.23 3.70
N ALA A 232 -33.92 9.97 2.93
CA ALA A 232 -34.35 11.23 2.34
C ALA A 232 -35.52 11.07 1.38
N HIS A 233 -35.54 9.97 0.62
CA HIS A 233 -36.68 9.61 -0.21
C HIS A 233 -37.93 9.31 0.64
N LEU A 234 -37.79 8.49 1.68
CA LEU A 234 -38.88 8.14 2.59
C LEU A 234 -39.48 9.38 3.26
N LEU A 235 -38.63 10.28 3.76
CA LEU A 235 -39.04 11.53 4.41
C LEU A 235 -39.73 12.49 3.44
N ARG A 236 -39.31 12.52 2.18
CA ARG A 236 -39.88 13.45 1.19
C ARG A 236 -41.24 13.01 0.65
N TYR A 237 -41.46 11.70 0.54
CA TYR A 237 -42.64 11.09 -0.09
C TYR A 237 -43.56 10.39 0.92
N GLU A 238 -43.33 10.60 2.23
CA GLU A 238 -44.19 10.13 3.32
C GLU A 238 -44.45 8.61 3.28
N GLY A 239 -43.43 7.80 2.98
CA GLY A 239 -43.49 6.33 3.08
C GLY A 239 -43.01 5.56 1.85
N PHE A 240 -43.27 4.25 1.84
CA PHE A 240 -42.93 3.33 0.75
C PHE A 240 -43.99 3.35 -0.35
N SER A 241 -44.20 4.49 -1.02
CA SER A 241 -45.10 4.53 -2.17
C SER A 241 -44.44 3.81 -3.36
N LEU A 242 -44.94 2.63 -3.73
CA LEU A 242 -44.50 1.80 -4.87
C LEU A 242 -44.94 2.39 -6.24
N GLY A 243 -44.58 3.65 -6.50
CA GLY A 243 -44.91 4.39 -7.73
C GLY A 243 -43.70 4.69 -8.64
N SER A 244 -43.90 5.59 -9.62
CA SER A 244 -42.85 6.06 -10.54
C SER A 244 -41.60 6.60 -9.83
N ASN A 245 -41.77 7.18 -8.65
CA ASN A 245 -40.70 7.71 -7.81
C ASN A 245 -39.74 6.62 -7.29
N TYR A 246 -40.23 5.41 -7.03
CA TYR A 246 -39.41 4.29 -6.56
C TYR A 246 -38.47 3.77 -7.66
N ASN A 247 -38.96 3.68 -8.90
CA ASN A 247 -38.13 3.33 -10.05
C ASN A 247 -37.03 4.37 -10.31
N GLN A 248 -37.31 5.65 -10.06
CA GLN A 248 -36.31 6.73 -10.15
C GLN A 248 -35.26 6.62 -9.04
N LEU A 249 -35.67 6.29 -7.81
CA LEU A 249 -34.75 5.99 -6.71
C LEU A 249 -33.79 4.84 -7.06
N LEU A 250 -34.31 3.70 -7.54
CA LEU A 250 -33.49 2.56 -7.93
C LEU A 250 -32.48 2.90 -9.04
N LYS A 251 -32.88 3.74 -10.01
CA LYS A 251 -31.97 4.23 -11.06
C LYS A 251 -30.86 5.12 -10.50
N LEU A 252 -31.12 5.88 -9.44
CA LEU A 252 -30.16 6.81 -8.84
C LEU A 252 -29.20 6.15 -7.83
N LEU A 253 -29.61 5.09 -7.13
CA LEU A 253 -28.79 4.43 -6.09
C LEU A 253 -27.37 4.04 -6.55
N PRO A 254 -27.15 3.44 -7.74
CA PRO A 254 -25.79 3.14 -8.21
C PRO A 254 -24.95 4.40 -8.38
N TRP A 255 -25.56 5.49 -8.87
CA TRP A 255 -24.89 6.77 -9.09
C TRP A 255 -24.55 7.48 -7.78
N VAL A 256 -25.34 7.30 -6.72
CA VAL A 256 -25.01 7.79 -5.38
C VAL A 256 -23.62 7.28 -4.96
N VAL A 257 -23.35 6.00 -5.14
CA VAL A 257 -22.06 5.40 -4.77
C VAL A 257 -20.96 5.81 -5.74
N VAL A 258 -21.22 5.72 -7.05
CA VAL A 258 -20.23 6.00 -8.10
C VAL A 258 -19.74 7.45 -8.07
N LEU A 259 -20.63 8.42 -7.77
CA LEU A 259 -20.26 9.84 -7.71
C LEU A 259 -19.66 10.25 -6.36
N ARG A 260 -20.09 9.64 -5.25
CA ARG A 260 -19.60 10.01 -3.91
C ARG A 260 -18.23 9.41 -3.57
N LEU A 261 -18.01 8.14 -3.91
CA LEU A 261 -16.78 7.44 -3.54
C LEU A 261 -15.49 8.13 -4.03
N PRO A 262 -15.38 8.58 -5.30
CA PRO A 262 -14.20 9.30 -5.76
C PRO A 262 -13.95 10.60 -4.98
N VAL A 263 -15.02 11.32 -4.62
CA VAL A 263 -14.92 12.56 -3.82
C VAL A 263 -14.42 12.26 -2.41
N PHE A 264 -14.92 11.20 -1.77
CA PHE A 264 -14.48 10.81 -0.43
C PHE A 264 -13.01 10.39 -0.41
N ILE A 265 -12.58 9.66 -1.44
CA ILE A 265 -11.17 9.29 -1.62
C ILE A 265 -10.32 10.55 -1.83
N TYR A 266 -10.77 11.49 -2.67
CA TYR A 266 -10.05 12.75 -2.95
C TYR A 266 -9.87 13.63 -1.72
N PHE A 267 -10.93 13.84 -0.94
CA PHE A 267 -10.86 14.59 0.32
C PHE A 267 -10.17 13.81 1.45
N GLY A 268 -9.75 12.58 1.18
CA GLY A 268 -8.93 11.78 2.07
C GLY A 268 -9.68 11.24 3.28
N PHE A 269 -10.96 10.87 3.13
CA PHE A 269 -11.81 10.36 4.21
C PHE A 269 -11.21 9.13 4.91
N TYR A 270 -10.36 8.38 4.20
CA TYR A 270 -9.77 7.12 4.64
C TYR A 270 -8.28 7.23 4.99
N HIS A 271 -7.68 8.42 4.87
CA HIS A 271 -6.27 8.65 5.21
C HIS A 271 -6.06 8.90 6.72
N THR A 272 -7.04 9.54 7.37
CA THR A 272 -6.96 9.84 8.80
C THR A 272 -7.35 8.60 9.61
N LEU A 273 -6.41 8.05 10.38
CA LEU A 273 -6.71 7.00 11.36
C LEU A 273 -7.72 7.57 12.38
N VAL A 274 -8.76 6.80 12.71
CA VAL A 274 -9.83 7.18 13.68
C VAL A 274 -9.28 7.78 14.98
N ARG A 275 -8.07 7.36 15.38
CA ARG A 275 -7.31 7.83 16.54
C ARG A 275 -6.96 9.33 16.52
N TYR A 276 -6.81 9.95 15.34
CA TYR A 276 -6.33 11.32 15.16
C TYR A 276 -7.40 12.26 14.60
N LEU A 277 -8.68 11.91 14.70
CA LEU A 277 -9.74 12.72 14.12
C LEU A 277 -9.78 14.12 14.77
N THR A 278 -9.33 15.10 14.00
CA THR A 278 -9.26 16.53 14.39
C THR A 278 -10.45 17.32 13.82
N ILE A 279 -10.61 18.56 14.28
CA ILE A 279 -11.60 19.50 13.72
C ILE A 279 -11.31 19.77 12.22
N PHE A 280 -10.03 19.78 11.82
CA PHE A 280 -9.65 19.94 10.42
C PHE A 280 -10.11 18.76 9.54
N ASP A 281 -10.11 17.54 10.09
CA ASP A 281 -10.65 16.38 9.37
C ASP A 281 -12.17 16.46 9.24
N LEU A 282 -12.88 16.92 10.27
CA LEU A 282 -14.33 17.18 10.17
C LEU A 282 -14.65 18.22 9.11
N LYS A 283 -13.84 19.27 8.97
CA LYS A 283 -13.99 20.26 7.90
C LYS A 283 -13.82 19.62 6.52
N LYS A 284 -12.80 18.78 6.32
CA LYS A 284 -12.60 18.04 5.06
C LYS A 284 -13.79 17.13 4.74
N VAL A 285 -14.34 16.47 5.75
CA VAL A 285 -15.54 15.63 5.61
C VAL A 285 -16.72 16.47 5.14
N PHE A 286 -16.99 17.56 5.84
CA PHE A 286 -18.08 18.46 5.49
C PHE A 286 -17.95 18.99 4.06
N THR A 287 -16.76 19.49 3.68
CA THR A 287 -16.53 19.99 2.31
C THR A 287 -16.68 18.90 1.26
N GLY A 288 -16.19 17.69 1.53
CA GLY A 288 -16.35 16.55 0.62
C GLY A 288 -17.80 16.14 0.44
N LEU A 289 -18.60 16.14 1.52
CA LEU A 289 -20.03 15.85 1.48
C LEU A 289 -20.79 16.89 0.66
N VAL A 290 -20.53 18.18 0.87
CA VAL A 290 -21.13 19.27 0.08
C VAL A 290 -20.83 19.10 -1.41
N VAL A 291 -19.55 18.93 -1.77
CA VAL A 291 -19.13 18.75 -3.17
C VAL A 291 -19.79 17.52 -3.79
N SER A 292 -19.84 16.41 -3.05
CA SER A 292 -20.43 15.16 -3.54
C SER A 292 -21.95 15.25 -3.75
N SER A 293 -22.65 15.98 -2.88
CA SER A 293 -24.11 16.18 -3.00
C SER A 293 -24.46 17.15 -4.13
N ILE A 294 -23.66 18.19 -4.34
CA ILE A 294 -23.82 19.08 -5.51
C ILE A 294 -23.60 18.28 -6.79
N LEU A 295 -22.52 17.50 -6.87
CA LEU A 295 -22.23 16.67 -8.05
C LEU A 295 -23.36 15.70 -8.37
N LEU A 296 -23.93 15.05 -7.35
CA LEU A 296 -25.07 14.14 -7.50
C LEU A 296 -26.33 14.87 -7.99
N ALA A 297 -26.65 16.03 -7.43
CA ALA A 297 -27.80 16.83 -7.84
C ALA A 297 -27.65 17.35 -9.28
N THR A 298 -26.45 17.81 -9.66
CA THR A 298 -26.13 18.24 -11.03
C THR A 298 -26.26 17.08 -12.01
N PHE A 299 -25.72 15.90 -11.68
CA PHE A 299 -25.88 14.70 -12.50
C PHE A 299 -27.34 14.33 -12.70
N ALA A 300 -28.14 14.31 -11.62
CA ALA A 300 -29.56 13.99 -11.69
C ALA A 300 -30.36 14.99 -12.55
N PHE A 301 -29.97 16.26 -12.55
CA PHE A 301 -30.54 17.29 -13.42
C PHE A 301 -30.26 17.00 -14.91
N PHE A 302 -29.00 16.79 -15.28
CA PHE A 302 -28.62 16.52 -16.68
C PHE A 302 -29.10 15.15 -17.19
N ALA A 303 -29.24 14.16 -16.31
CA ALA A 303 -29.80 12.86 -16.64
C ALA A 303 -31.33 12.89 -16.90
N GLY A 304 -31.97 14.07 -16.87
CA GLY A 304 -33.39 14.24 -17.17
C GLY A 304 -34.33 13.71 -16.07
N LEU A 305 -33.79 13.25 -14.95
CA LEU A 305 -34.58 12.73 -13.82
C LEU A 305 -35.34 13.85 -13.10
N ALA A 306 -34.79 15.07 -13.11
CA ALA A 306 -35.48 16.26 -12.60
C ALA A 306 -36.71 16.65 -13.44
N ASN A 307 -36.76 16.29 -14.73
CA ASN A 307 -37.92 16.52 -15.60
C ASN A 307 -39.01 15.46 -15.43
N ASN A 308 -38.67 14.31 -14.84
CA ASN A 308 -39.60 13.21 -14.57
C ASN A 308 -40.33 13.32 -13.21
N GLY A 309 -40.31 14.51 -12.59
CA GLY A 309 -41.03 14.78 -11.34
C GLY A 309 -40.31 14.36 -10.06
N TYR A 310 -39.03 13.96 -10.10
CA TYR A 310 -38.28 13.66 -8.87
C TYR A 310 -38.03 14.94 -8.06
N ALA A 311 -38.41 14.92 -6.78
CA ALA A 311 -38.38 16.10 -5.95
C ALA A 311 -36.94 16.52 -5.62
N ARG A 312 -36.57 17.75 -6.01
CA ARG A 312 -35.23 18.31 -5.76
C ARG A 312 -34.89 18.41 -4.27
N GLY A 313 -35.91 18.53 -3.42
CA GLY A 313 -35.77 18.52 -1.96
C GLY A 313 -35.13 17.23 -1.41
N VAL A 314 -35.21 16.10 -2.13
CA VAL A 314 -34.56 14.84 -1.70
C VAL A 314 -33.06 15.02 -1.55
N PHE A 315 -32.40 15.73 -2.47
CA PHE A 315 -30.94 15.93 -2.43
C PHE A 315 -30.51 16.81 -1.24
N LEU A 316 -31.33 17.78 -0.85
CA LEU A 316 -31.07 18.66 0.28
C LEU A 316 -31.28 17.93 1.61
N ILE A 317 -32.38 17.17 1.73
CA ILE A 317 -32.65 16.31 2.89
C ILE A 317 -31.54 15.26 3.04
N ASP A 318 -31.16 14.60 1.95
CA ASP A 318 -30.07 13.62 1.95
C ASP A 318 -28.73 14.24 2.35
N TRP A 319 -28.37 15.42 1.85
CA TRP A 319 -27.14 16.09 2.28
C TRP A 319 -27.13 16.35 3.79
N PHE A 320 -28.25 16.78 4.36
CA PHE A 320 -28.37 17.04 5.80
C PHE A 320 -28.31 15.74 6.62
N CYS A 321 -29.08 14.71 6.23
CA CYS A 321 -29.07 13.40 6.85
C CYS A 321 -27.67 12.76 6.80
N LEU A 322 -27.02 12.77 5.64
CA LEU A 322 -25.72 12.17 5.43
C LEU A 322 -24.65 12.87 6.26
N THR A 323 -24.65 14.20 6.30
CA THR A 323 -23.70 14.97 7.09
C THR A 323 -23.84 14.66 8.58
N THR A 324 -25.08 14.62 9.07
CA THR A 324 -25.37 14.29 10.47
C THR A 324 -24.92 12.88 10.81
N LEU A 325 -25.30 11.88 9.99
CA LEU A 325 -24.94 10.48 10.20
C LEU A 325 -23.44 10.25 10.14
N MET A 326 -22.74 10.85 9.18
CA MET A 326 -21.29 10.69 8.98
C MET A 326 -20.49 11.29 10.14
N ILE A 327 -20.86 12.48 10.60
CA ILE A 327 -20.19 13.11 11.76
C ILE A 327 -20.47 12.31 13.03
N ALA A 328 -21.73 11.92 13.26
CA ALA A 328 -22.12 11.13 14.43
C ALA A 328 -21.38 9.78 14.49
N TYR A 329 -21.32 9.05 13.38
CA TYR A 329 -20.58 7.79 13.26
C TYR A 329 -19.08 7.97 13.57
N ARG A 330 -18.45 9.02 13.03
CA ARG A 330 -17.02 9.29 13.24
C ARG A 330 -16.71 9.67 14.69
N LEU A 331 -17.57 10.46 15.33
CA LEU A 331 -17.45 10.78 16.75
C LEU A 331 -17.66 9.53 17.62
N LEU A 332 -18.65 8.69 17.29
CA LEU A 332 -18.91 7.43 17.99
C LEU A 332 -17.69 6.49 17.91
N LEU A 333 -17.10 6.33 16.72
CA LEU A 333 -15.88 5.54 16.56
C LEU A 333 -14.71 6.07 17.39
N LYS A 334 -14.54 7.40 17.45
CA LYS A 334 -13.52 8.04 18.29
C LYS A 334 -13.77 7.74 19.78
N MET A 335 -15.01 7.84 20.24
CA MET A 335 -15.40 7.55 21.62
C MET A 335 -15.19 6.08 21.97
N LEU A 336 -15.63 5.15 21.12
CA LEU A 336 -15.45 3.70 21.33
C LEU A 336 -13.97 3.31 21.36
N TYR A 337 -13.15 3.91 20.49
CA TYR A 337 -11.70 3.69 20.50
C TYR A 337 -11.05 4.20 21.79
N GLN A 338 -11.40 5.40 22.24
CA GLN A 338 -10.89 5.96 23.49
C GLN A 338 -11.37 5.17 24.72
N GLY A 339 -12.63 4.72 24.73
CA GLY A 339 -13.20 3.90 25.79
C GLY A 339 -12.58 2.50 25.88
N ASN A 340 -12.31 1.86 24.74
CA ASN A 340 -11.59 0.58 24.70
C ASN A 340 -10.12 0.74 25.09
N LYS A 341 -9.49 1.89 24.78
CA LYS A 341 -8.15 2.23 25.28
C LYS A 341 -8.14 2.37 26.81
N ALA A 342 -9.08 3.11 27.39
CA ALA A 342 -9.18 3.28 28.85
C ALA A 342 -9.46 1.95 29.58
N LYS A 343 -10.30 1.07 29.00
CA LYS A 343 -10.54 -0.29 29.51
C LYS A 343 -9.34 -1.22 29.33
N SER A 344 -8.60 -1.07 28.24
CA SER A 344 -7.35 -1.83 28.00
C SER A 344 -6.18 -1.34 28.86
N GLU A 345 -6.17 -0.05 29.25
CA GLU A 345 -5.21 0.54 30.19
C GLU A 345 -5.52 0.13 31.64
N ALA A 346 -6.80 0.01 32.01
CA ALA A 346 -7.23 -0.46 33.33
C ALA A 346 -7.02 -1.97 33.56
N SER A 347 -6.80 -2.76 32.50
CA SER A 347 -6.64 -4.23 32.56
C SER A 347 -5.18 -4.69 32.38
N GLY A 348 -4.21 -3.78 32.26
CA GLY A 348 -2.85 -4.04 31.83
C GLY A 348 -1.88 -4.57 32.90
N ASN A 349 -2.02 -5.83 33.31
CA ASN A 349 -1.04 -6.53 34.18
C ASN A 349 0.08 -7.26 33.39
N ASN A 350 0.46 -6.77 32.19
CA ASN A 350 1.44 -7.47 31.36
C ASN A 350 2.33 -6.53 30.52
N ARG A 351 2.79 -5.43 31.12
CA ARG A 351 3.84 -4.59 30.54
C ARG A 351 5.20 -5.16 30.94
N LYS A 352 6.10 -5.32 29.98
CA LYS A 352 7.47 -5.75 30.23
C LYS A 352 8.32 -4.54 30.56
N HIS A 353 8.85 -4.49 31.78
CA HIS A 353 9.77 -3.44 32.21
C HIS A 353 11.12 -3.61 31.50
N ILE A 354 11.54 -2.56 30.78
CA ILE A 354 12.76 -2.57 29.97
C ILE A 354 13.73 -1.47 30.34
N LEU A 355 15.02 -1.78 30.24
CA LEU A 355 16.13 -0.84 30.38
C LEU A 355 16.86 -0.67 29.05
N ILE A 356 17.31 0.56 28.76
CA ILE A 356 18.13 0.85 27.58
C ILE A 356 19.58 1.03 28.03
N TRP A 357 20.49 0.20 27.52
CA TRP A 357 21.92 0.29 27.80
C TRP A 357 22.61 1.12 26.71
N GLY A 358 23.09 2.30 27.09
CA GLY A 358 23.69 3.32 26.24
C GLY A 358 22.80 4.57 26.24
N ALA A 359 23.25 5.65 26.88
CA ALA A 359 22.58 6.93 26.99
C ALA A 359 23.21 7.99 26.04
N GLY A 360 23.63 7.55 24.85
CA GLY A 360 24.11 8.41 23.77
C GLY A 360 23.05 8.60 22.67
N ASP A 361 23.45 9.09 21.50
CA ASP A 361 22.55 9.34 20.37
C ASP A 361 21.81 8.07 19.90
N ALA A 362 22.51 6.92 19.91
CA ALA A 362 21.90 5.62 19.60
C ALA A 362 20.82 5.23 20.62
N GLY A 363 21.04 5.51 21.91
CA GLY A 363 20.07 5.30 22.98
C GLY A 363 18.87 6.23 22.89
N GLU A 364 19.08 7.51 22.59
CA GLU A 364 17.98 8.45 22.37
C GLU A 364 17.14 8.03 21.16
N LEU A 365 17.78 7.60 20.07
CA LEU A 365 17.08 7.12 18.89
C LEU A 365 16.31 5.82 19.17
N CYS A 366 16.88 4.92 19.97
CA CYS A 366 16.21 3.72 20.45
C CYS A 366 14.95 4.07 21.26
N LEU A 367 15.06 5.01 22.19
CA LEU A 367 13.91 5.52 22.95
C LEU A 367 12.84 6.12 22.03
N ARG A 368 13.22 6.96 21.07
CA ARG A 368 12.28 7.50 20.07
C ARG A 368 11.58 6.40 19.29
N TYR A 369 12.30 5.34 18.91
CA TYR A 369 11.73 4.20 18.20
C TYR A 369 10.72 3.44 19.06
N LEU A 370 11.09 3.12 20.30
CA LEU A 370 10.24 2.39 21.24
C LEU A 370 8.99 3.19 21.65
N LEU A 371 9.07 4.52 21.68
CA LEU A 371 7.92 5.40 21.93
C LEU A 371 7.03 5.62 20.69
N ASN A 372 7.61 5.59 19.48
CA ASN A 372 6.88 5.82 18.23
C ASN A 372 6.20 4.56 17.69
N GLU A 373 6.78 3.37 17.90
CA GLU A 373 6.06 2.13 17.67
C GLU A 373 4.95 2.01 18.73
N ILE A 374 3.71 1.91 18.28
CA ILE A 374 2.52 1.72 19.12
C ILE A 374 2.57 0.27 19.66
N ASN A 375 3.56 -0.04 20.49
CA ASN A 375 3.73 -1.34 21.10
C ASN A 375 3.42 -1.19 22.60
N PRO A 376 2.18 -1.45 23.05
CA PRO A 376 1.72 -1.26 24.43
C PRO A 376 2.35 -2.26 25.43
N THR A 377 3.36 -3.02 24.98
CA THR A 377 3.94 -4.16 25.67
C THR A 377 5.16 -3.79 26.52
N TYR A 378 5.74 -2.61 26.33
CA TYR A 378 6.98 -2.20 26.98
C TYR A 378 6.79 -0.99 27.89
N ASP A 379 7.31 -1.08 29.11
CA ASP A 379 7.42 0.03 30.04
C ASP A 379 8.90 0.40 30.22
N ILE A 380 9.29 1.60 29.80
CA ILE A 380 10.69 2.01 29.76
C ILE A 380 11.07 2.58 31.12
N VAL A 381 11.82 1.80 31.88
CA VAL A 381 12.23 2.12 33.25
C VAL A 381 13.29 3.22 33.28
N GLY A 382 14.28 3.16 32.39
CA GLY A 382 15.43 4.07 32.44
C GLY A 382 16.57 3.69 31.51
N PHE A 383 17.61 4.53 31.52
CA PHE A 383 18.87 4.27 30.83
C PHE A 383 19.96 3.79 31.79
N ILE A 384 20.89 2.99 31.27
CA ILE A 384 22.17 2.66 31.90
C ILE A 384 23.29 3.13 30.97
N ASP A 385 24.31 3.80 31.50
CA ASP A 385 25.49 4.23 30.73
C ASP A 385 26.72 4.19 31.64
N ASP A 386 27.84 3.72 31.09
CA ASP A 386 29.10 3.62 31.84
C ASP A 386 29.79 4.99 32.01
N ASP A 387 29.39 6.00 31.23
CA ASP A 387 29.84 7.38 31.43
C ASP A 387 29.24 7.99 32.70
N LEU A 388 30.09 8.14 33.72
CA LEU A 388 29.78 8.78 35.01
C LEU A 388 29.14 10.17 34.85
N LYS A 389 29.46 10.93 33.79
CA LYS A 389 28.95 12.29 33.56
C LYS A 389 27.47 12.32 33.15
N LYS A 390 26.87 11.18 32.81
CA LYS A 390 25.48 11.08 32.36
C LYS A 390 24.51 10.63 33.45
N ARG A 391 25.03 10.13 34.58
CA ARG A 391 24.21 9.68 35.72
C ARG A 391 23.34 10.81 36.27
N GLY A 392 22.09 10.49 36.60
CA GLY A 392 21.12 11.46 37.13
C GLY A 392 20.55 12.45 36.10
N LYS A 393 21.06 12.46 34.85
CA LYS A 393 20.47 13.25 33.76
C LYS A 393 19.22 12.55 33.23
N LYS A 394 18.33 13.34 32.62
CA LYS A 394 17.14 12.82 31.92
C LYS A 394 17.31 12.99 30.42
N ILE A 395 17.13 11.92 29.66
CA ILE A 395 17.06 11.93 28.20
C ILE A 395 15.59 11.86 27.82
N ARG A 396 15.06 12.96 27.24
CA ARG A 396 13.64 13.08 26.87
C ARG A 396 12.67 12.70 28.00
N GLY A 397 13.02 13.06 29.25
CA GLY A 397 12.22 12.78 30.44
C GLY A 397 12.50 11.44 31.13
N VAL A 398 13.23 10.52 30.49
CA VAL A 398 13.62 9.22 31.06
C VAL A 398 14.99 9.34 31.77
N PRO A 399 15.12 8.93 33.04
CA PRO A 399 16.36 9.09 33.81
C PRO A 399 17.45 8.08 33.43
N VAL A 400 18.72 8.50 33.58
CA VAL A 400 19.89 7.60 33.58
C VAL A 400 20.13 7.11 35.01
N LEU A 401 19.82 5.84 35.24
CA LEU A 401 19.69 5.23 36.57
C LEU A 401 21.01 4.71 37.15
N GLY A 402 22.01 4.40 36.31
CA GLY A 402 23.29 3.86 36.78
C GLY A 402 24.21 3.38 35.67
N ASP A 403 25.22 2.59 36.04
CA ASP A 403 26.17 1.91 35.15
C ASP A 403 25.96 0.39 35.14
N ARG A 404 26.89 -0.34 34.50
CA ARG A 404 26.91 -1.80 34.47
C ARG A 404 26.89 -2.49 35.84
N HIS A 405 27.46 -1.89 36.87
CA HIS A 405 27.51 -2.45 38.23
C HIS A 405 26.18 -2.32 38.98
N HIS A 406 25.35 -1.36 38.58
CA HIS A 406 24.02 -1.14 39.17
C HIS A 406 22.93 -2.02 38.54
N LEU A 407 23.23 -2.75 37.47
CA LEU A 407 22.23 -3.50 36.70
C LEU A 407 21.46 -4.54 37.53
N ASP A 408 22.13 -5.25 38.45
CA ASP A 408 21.48 -6.24 39.31
C ASP A 408 20.50 -5.58 40.30
N ILE A 409 20.91 -4.46 40.91
CA ILE A 409 20.06 -3.67 41.80
C ILE A 409 18.84 -3.11 41.03
N LEU A 410 19.08 -2.57 39.83
CA LEU A 410 18.02 -2.00 38.98
C LEU A 410 17.04 -3.07 38.49
N ARG A 411 17.53 -4.27 38.19
CA ARG A 411 16.69 -5.42 37.85
C ARG A 411 15.70 -5.73 38.98
N GLN A 412 16.19 -5.79 40.22
CA GLN A 412 15.36 -6.14 41.36
C GLN A 412 14.39 -5.01 41.73
N LEU A 413 14.89 -3.76 41.76
CA LEU A 413 14.12 -2.58 42.16
C LEU A 413 12.97 -2.26 41.19
N TYR A 414 13.21 -2.40 39.89
CA TYR A 414 12.26 -2.03 38.84
C TYR A 414 11.69 -3.24 38.08
N GLN A 415 11.88 -4.45 38.59
CA GLN A 415 11.40 -5.71 38.00
C GLN A 415 11.72 -5.85 36.50
N VAL A 416 12.94 -5.48 36.11
CA VAL A 416 13.34 -5.43 34.70
C VAL A 416 13.42 -6.83 34.12
N GLN A 417 12.79 -7.02 32.96
CA GLN A 417 12.68 -8.31 32.29
C GLN A 417 13.55 -8.38 31.02
N GLU A 418 13.80 -7.24 30.38
CA GLU A 418 14.51 -7.17 29.10
C GLU A 418 15.39 -5.92 29.02
N VAL A 419 16.60 -6.07 28.48
CA VAL A 419 17.58 -5.00 28.29
C VAL A 419 17.84 -4.80 26.80
N ILE A 420 17.79 -3.56 26.35
CA ILE A 420 18.04 -3.17 24.97
C ILE A 420 19.37 -2.43 24.91
N VAL A 421 20.37 -3.02 24.26
CA VAL A 421 21.71 -2.45 24.09
C VAL A 421 21.73 -1.56 22.86
N ALA A 422 21.96 -0.26 23.06
CA ALA A 422 21.93 0.80 22.07
C ALA A 422 23.24 1.59 22.08
N ILE A 423 24.34 0.92 21.70
CA ILE A 423 25.68 1.52 21.63
C ILE A 423 26.12 1.57 20.16
N TYR A 424 26.53 2.75 19.70
CA TYR A 424 27.00 2.95 18.33
C TYR A 424 28.44 2.45 18.18
N ALA A 425 28.70 1.59 17.18
CA ALA A 425 30.04 1.13 16.80
C ALA A 425 30.88 0.52 17.95
N ALA A 426 30.25 -0.21 18.87
CA ALA A 426 30.97 -0.87 19.96
C ALA A 426 31.79 -2.08 19.47
N ASP A 427 32.97 -2.26 20.09
CA ASP A 427 33.85 -3.41 19.87
C ASP A 427 33.09 -4.73 20.14
N PRO A 428 33.14 -5.73 19.23
CA PRO A 428 32.59 -7.06 19.47
C PRO A 428 32.91 -7.65 20.85
N TYR A 429 34.08 -7.36 21.40
CA TYR A 429 34.47 -7.80 22.75
C TYR A 429 33.65 -7.13 23.86
N GLU A 430 33.42 -5.82 23.78
CA GLU A 430 32.55 -5.10 24.73
C GLU A 430 31.11 -5.61 24.66
N LEU A 431 30.62 -5.91 23.45
CA LEU A 431 29.27 -6.44 23.28
C LEU A 431 29.10 -7.81 23.92
N GLN A 432 30.10 -8.66 23.78
CA GLN A 432 30.13 -9.97 24.43
C GLN A 432 30.13 -9.84 25.95
N ARG A 433 30.87 -8.87 26.50
CA ARG A 433 30.88 -8.62 27.96
C ARG A 433 29.53 -8.14 28.48
N ILE A 434 28.87 -7.22 27.77
CA ILE A 434 27.53 -6.74 28.14
C ILE A 434 26.54 -7.89 28.12
N TYR A 435 26.57 -8.70 27.05
CA TYR A 435 25.70 -9.86 26.92
C TYR A 435 25.92 -10.89 28.04
N ALA A 436 27.18 -11.23 28.35
CA ALA A 436 27.51 -12.14 29.44
C ALA A 436 27.00 -11.61 30.80
N THR A 437 27.11 -10.30 31.03
CA THR A 437 26.59 -9.65 32.24
C THR A 437 25.07 -9.80 32.35
N CYS A 438 24.33 -9.53 31.26
CA CYS A 438 22.88 -9.69 31.23
C CYS A 438 22.45 -11.16 31.37
N GLN A 439 23.17 -12.11 30.76
CA GLN A 439 22.88 -13.54 30.85
C GLN A 439 23.07 -14.08 32.28
N ASN A 440 24.14 -13.68 32.96
CA ASN A 440 24.37 -14.06 34.35
C ASN A 440 23.24 -13.60 35.29
N LEU A 441 22.57 -12.50 34.91
CA LEU A 441 21.41 -11.97 35.62
C LEU A 441 20.07 -12.49 35.05
N GLY A 442 20.06 -13.44 34.11
CA GLY A 442 18.83 -14.00 33.53
C GLY A 442 17.98 -13.00 32.73
N LEU A 443 18.58 -11.90 32.25
CA LEU A 443 17.88 -10.85 31.50
C LEU A 443 17.85 -11.16 30.01
N LYS A 444 16.68 -11.02 29.38
CA LYS A 444 16.57 -11.11 27.92
C LYS A 444 17.25 -9.88 27.31
N THR A 445 18.15 -10.09 26.35
CA THR A 445 18.94 -8.99 25.76
C THR A 445 18.65 -8.84 24.28
N ARG A 446 18.39 -7.60 23.83
CA ARG A 446 18.28 -7.24 22.41
C ARG A 446 19.25 -6.14 22.04
N TRP A 447 19.64 -6.13 20.78
CA TRP A 447 20.60 -5.20 20.22
C TRP A 447 19.91 -4.23 19.29
N PHE A 448 20.03 -2.94 19.55
CA PHE A 448 19.55 -1.88 18.68
C PHE A 448 20.69 -1.43 17.77
N ARG A 449 20.64 -1.81 16.49
CA ARG A 449 21.67 -1.48 15.50
C ARG A 449 21.15 -0.46 14.49
N LEU A 450 21.98 0.55 14.24
CA LEU A 450 21.79 1.54 13.20
C LEU A 450 22.71 1.21 12.02
N ASP A 451 22.15 0.67 10.94
CA ASP A 451 22.94 0.42 9.74
C ASP A 451 23.16 1.71 8.96
N ALA A 452 24.43 2.00 8.63
CA ALA A 452 24.84 3.22 7.93
C ALA A 452 24.21 3.39 6.54
N LYS A 453 23.69 2.33 5.92
CA LYS A 453 22.94 2.38 4.65
C LYS A 453 21.45 2.71 4.84
N VAL A 454 20.95 2.68 6.08
CA VAL A 454 19.54 2.79 6.44
C VAL A 454 19.42 3.68 7.68
N VAL A 455 19.78 4.95 7.54
CA VAL A 455 19.50 5.98 8.58
C VAL A 455 17.99 6.10 8.87
N ALA A 456 17.13 5.45 8.08
CA ALA A 456 15.67 5.50 8.16
C ALA A 456 14.98 4.36 8.96
N LYS A 457 15.65 3.24 9.27
CA LYS A 457 15.03 2.09 9.98
C LYS A 457 16.06 1.31 10.83
N PRO A 458 15.90 1.29 12.17
CA PRO A 458 16.71 0.45 13.04
C PRO A 458 16.19 -0.99 13.07
N ASP A 459 17.09 -1.95 13.28
CA ASP A 459 16.76 -3.37 13.44
C ASP A 459 17.18 -3.86 14.83
N PHE A 460 16.34 -4.75 15.41
CA PHE A 460 16.67 -5.46 16.63
C PHE A 460 17.24 -6.85 16.34
N PHE A 461 18.28 -7.23 17.06
CA PHE A 461 18.85 -8.58 17.00
C PHE A 461 18.78 -9.27 18.36
N ILE A 462 18.48 -10.57 18.36
CA ILE A 462 18.62 -11.45 19.52
C ILE A 462 19.98 -12.12 19.39
N VAL A 463 20.79 -12.02 20.44
CA VAL A 463 21.99 -12.85 20.56
C VAL A 463 21.58 -14.16 21.20
N ASN A 464 21.93 -15.27 20.55
CA ASN A 464 21.71 -16.62 21.07
C ASN A 464 22.94 -17.12 21.83
N HIS A 465 22.82 -18.22 22.58
CA HIS A 465 23.93 -18.84 23.34
C HIS A 465 25.19 -19.15 22.51
N ASN A 466 25.08 -19.22 21.18
CA ASN A 466 26.21 -19.47 20.26
C ASN A 466 26.83 -18.18 19.68
N ASN A 467 26.61 -17.00 20.28
CA ASN A 467 27.07 -15.69 19.80
C ASN A 467 26.62 -15.31 18.38
N THR A 468 25.63 -16.00 17.81
CA THR A 468 25.04 -15.66 16.52
C THR A 468 23.91 -14.64 16.70
N PHE A 469 24.03 -13.49 16.05
CA PHE A 469 22.98 -12.49 15.99
C PHE A 469 21.88 -12.97 15.03
N THR A 470 20.71 -13.30 15.57
CA THR A 470 19.53 -13.58 14.75
C THR A 470 18.65 -12.34 14.71
N ARG A 471 18.17 -11.95 13.53
CA ARG A 471 17.27 -10.81 13.40
C ARG A 471 15.99 -11.09 14.18
N ALA A 472 15.68 -10.23 15.15
CA ALA A 472 14.42 -10.30 15.85
C ALA A 472 13.34 -9.82 14.87
N VAL A 473 12.59 -10.76 14.30
CA VAL A 473 11.33 -10.39 13.65
C VAL A 473 10.42 -9.88 14.78
N PRO A 474 9.82 -8.68 14.68
CA PRO A 474 8.85 -8.22 15.67
C PRO A 474 7.78 -9.31 15.77
N SER A 475 7.60 -9.86 16.96
CA SER A 475 6.77 -11.04 17.21
C SER A 475 5.35 -10.85 16.68
N PHE A 476 5.10 -11.32 15.46
CA PHE A 476 3.78 -11.65 14.93
C PHE A 476 3.48 -13.12 15.28
N ASP A 477 3.59 -13.46 16.57
CA ASP A 477 3.19 -14.78 17.06
C ASP A 477 1.70 -14.73 17.43
N ARG A 478 0.87 -15.19 16.48
CA ARG A 478 -0.33 -15.99 16.75
C ARG A 478 -0.84 -16.58 15.44
N LEU A 479 -0.60 -17.88 15.29
CA LEU A 479 -1.44 -18.93 14.66
C LEU A 479 -0.59 -19.95 13.89
N ALA A 480 0.09 -20.82 14.64
CA ALA A 480 0.56 -22.11 14.12
C ALA A 480 0.68 -23.15 15.25
N THR A 481 -0.39 -23.33 16.05
CA THR A 481 -0.55 -24.52 16.89
C THR A 481 -2.05 -24.84 17.02
N ALA A 482 -2.58 -25.54 16.03
CA ALA A 482 -3.81 -26.33 16.16
C ALA A 482 -3.72 -27.54 15.22
N SER A 483 -2.75 -28.42 15.49
CA SER A 483 -2.84 -29.83 15.12
C SER A 483 -1.97 -30.64 16.07
N LYS A 484 -2.56 -31.07 17.19
CA LYS A 484 -2.25 -32.28 17.95
C LYS A 484 -3.05 -32.26 19.27
N SER A 485 -4.27 -32.73 19.17
CA SER A 485 -4.96 -33.56 20.17
C SER A 485 -6.15 -34.19 19.46
#